data_AF-U7NPG1-F1
#
_entry.id   AF-U7NPG1-F1
#
_cell.length_a   1.000
_cell.length_b   1.000
_cell.length_c   1.000
_cell.angle_alpha   90.00
_cell.angle_beta   90.00
_cell.angle_gamma   90.00
#
_symmetry.space_group_name_H-M   'P 1'
#
loop_
_entity.id
_entity.type
_entity.pdbx_description
1 polymer ?
#
loop_
_entity_poly.entity_id
_entity_poly.type
_entity_poly.pdbx_seq_one_letter_code
_entity_poly.pdbx_strand_id
1 'polypeptide(L)'
;MQQGRPEMDEITPRALTASEIEYMGELLEDLTNLRDSLCSIAAHPPFSLNELDSGYRISAENLLHYLALRRQDIRLLQQRLVTLGFSSLGRSESCVLPTLDIIIRTLSLLLGQPPKADCGETSTITIQDGPLLLLQHSKELLGATPEARNVRIMVTMPTESAQDPSIIRDLLKAGMNCMRINCAHDDPETWLEMINNLQTAKEEFGQSCQVFMDLGGPKIRTGEIEPGPHVVHVHPKRNEYGITVFPARILLVPEGSSAPEISDNQTVFGVPKSFLQKLKRFDEIRLLDARHKPRKWTVVEVSDFGCRVESIKTCYVVPGTPLQLKEKQRPKITAKITSVPKQPGFIVLRQGDCLVVTADSNAGHSKHLDTQGNLVTPATISCTMPEVVSQVHPGESVWFDDGKIGGVIEKVETDRFWVKIQHARPEGSKLRAGKGMNLPDSQLNVSSLTPTDISHLTFIAKHADAVQMSFVNSAHDVTLLDEALSRVKGDHLGIVLKIETRRGFENLPSMLLTAMRRPKVGVMIARGDLAVECGYERLAEVQEEILSVCEAAHVPVIWATQVLENLAQKGMPSRAEISDAVMAHRAECVMLNKGPHVIEALGVLDSILKRMEQHQTKKRALLRALRLAQNGR
;
A
#
# COMPACT_ATOMS: atom_id res chain seq x y z
N MET A 1 -77.26 -3.07 13.48
CA MET A 1 -76.70 -3.88 12.38
C MET A 1 -75.21 -4.02 12.63
N GLN A 2 -74.80 -5.14 13.21
CA GLN A 2 -73.39 -5.53 13.35
C GLN A 2 -72.91 -5.98 11.96
N GLN A 3 -71.98 -5.25 11.36
CA GLN A 3 -71.28 -5.72 10.15
C GLN A 3 -70.22 -6.72 10.60
N GLY A 4 -70.36 -7.96 10.12
CA GLY A 4 -69.45 -9.06 10.40
C GLY A 4 -68.03 -8.74 9.92
N ARG A 5 -67.05 -8.99 10.79
CA ARG A 5 -65.67 -9.22 10.37
C ARG A 5 -65.65 -10.51 9.55
N PRO A 6 -64.94 -10.57 8.41
CA PRO A 6 -64.69 -11.85 7.78
C PRO A 6 -63.85 -12.69 8.75
N GLU A 7 -64.34 -13.89 9.06
CA GLU A 7 -63.54 -14.91 9.74
C GLU A 7 -62.27 -15.13 8.92
N MET A 8 -61.11 -14.94 9.55
CA MET A 8 -59.85 -15.40 8.99
C MET A 8 -59.92 -16.92 8.98
N ASP A 9 -59.99 -17.52 7.80
CA ASP A 9 -59.72 -18.95 7.63
C ASP A 9 -58.42 -19.29 8.37
N GLU A 10 -58.51 -20.22 9.33
CA GLU A 10 -57.35 -20.79 9.98
C GLU A 10 -56.44 -21.36 8.89
N ILE A 11 -55.27 -20.75 8.69
CA ILE A 11 -54.21 -21.29 7.84
C ILE A 11 -53.75 -22.59 8.49
N THR A 12 -54.37 -23.71 8.11
CA THR A 12 -53.90 -25.05 8.51
C THR A 12 -52.44 -25.19 8.08
N PRO A 13 -51.51 -25.58 8.97
CA PRO A 13 -50.12 -25.78 8.61
C PRO A 13 -50.04 -26.82 7.48
N ARG A 14 -49.49 -26.43 6.32
CA ARG A 14 -49.22 -27.37 5.24
C ARG A 14 -48.17 -28.37 5.73
N ALA A 15 -48.55 -29.63 5.87
CA ALA A 15 -47.61 -30.71 6.14
C ALA A 15 -46.63 -30.86 4.96
N LEU A 16 -45.37 -31.18 5.26
CA LEU A 16 -44.35 -31.45 4.25
C LEU A 16 -44.77 -32.65 3.38
N THR A 17 -44.58 -32.54 2.07
CA THR A 17 -44.81 -33.63 1.12
C THR A 17 -43.72 -34.70 1.26
N ALA A 18 -43.99 -35.93 0.81
CA ALA A 18 -43.01 -37.01 0.85
C ALA A 18 -41.71 -36.66 0.11
N SER A 19 -41.79 -35.96 -1.03
CA SER A 19 -40.59 -35.54 -1.77
C SER A 19 -39.82 -34.43 -1.06
N GLU A 20 -40.50 -33.52 -0.36
CA GLU A 20 -39.84 -32.48 0.47
C GLU A 20 -39.09 -33.14 1.63
N ILE A 21 -39.68 -34.15 2.26
CA ILE A 21 -39.04 -34.94 3.33
C ILE A 21 -37.81 -35.69 2.81
N GLU A 22 -37.92 -36.39 1.68
CA GLU A 22 -36.81 -37.11 1.05
C GLU A 22 -35.65 -36.16 0.69
N TYR A 23 -35.96 -35.06 0.00
CA TYR A 23 -34.98 -34.06 -0.40
C TYR A 23 -34.26 -33.40 0.80
N MET A 24 -34.99 -33.11 1.88
CA MET A 24 -34.42 -32.62 3.12
C MET A 24 -33.55 -33.67 3.83
N GLY A 25 -33.95 -34.95 3.76
CA GLY A 25 -33.18 -36.08 4.30
C GLY A 25 -31.83 -36.23 3.61
N GLU A 26 -31.81 -36.23 2.27
CA GLU A 26 -30.57 -36.26 1.49
C GLU A 26 -29.66 -35.06 1.81
N LEU A 27 -30.23 -33.86 1.93
CA LEU A 27 -29.46 -32.66 2.26
C LEU A 27 -28.86 -32.76 3.67
N LEU A 28 -29.61 -33.29 4.64
CA LEU A 28 -29.12 -33.52 5.99
C LEU A 28 -27.94 -34.50 6.01
N GLU A 29 -28.02 -35.58 5.22
CA GLU A 29 -26.92 -36.54 5.08
C GLU A 29 -25.67 -35.88 4.48
N ASP A 30 -25.82 -35.13 3.39
CA ASP A 30 -24.70 -34.43 2.76
C ASP A 30 -24.04 -33.40 3.68
N LEU A 31 -24.84 -32.65 4.45
CA LEU A 31 -24.32 -31.68 5.42
C LEU A 31 -23.62 -32.36 6.59
N THR A 32 -24.11 -33.51 7.04
CA THR A 32 -23.46 -34.32 8.08
C THR A 32 -22.12 -34.85 7.57
N ASN A 33 -22.09 -35.40 6.35
CA ASN A 33 -20.86 -35.87 5.70
C ASN A 33 -19.84 -34.74 5.52
N LEU A 34 -20.32 -33.56 5.11
CA LEU A 34 -19.50 -32.35 5.04
C LEU A 34 -18.90 -32.03 6.42
N ARG A 35 -19.72 -31.94 7.46
CA ARG A 35 -19.29 -31.64 8.83
C ARG A 35 -18.20 -32.60 9.31
N ASP A 36 -18.44 -33.90 9.18
CA ASP A 36 -17.50 -34.94 9.63
C ASP A 36 -16.19 -34.87 8.85
N SER A 37 -16.26 -34.55 7.55
CA SER A 37 -15.08 -34.29 6.72
C SER A 37 -14.30 -33.07 7.20
N LEU A 38 -14.97 -31.96 7.56
CA LEU A 38 -14.30 -30.77 8.10
C LEU A 38 -13.56 -31.07 9.39
N CYS A 39 -14.23 -31.75 10.34
CA CYS A 39 -13.64 -32.15 11.62
C CYS A 39 -12.44 -33.08 11.41
N SER A 40 -12.56 -34.06 10.50
CA SER A 40 -11.48 -35.00 10.20
C SER A 40 -10.23 -34.31 9.61
N ILE A 41 -10.43 -33.37 8.67
CA ILE A 41 -9.34 -32.60 8.06
C ILE A 41 -8.69 -31.67 9.09
N ALA A 42 -9.48 -31.04 9.96
CA ALA A 42 -8.99 -30.11 10.98
C ALA A 42 -8.34 -30.80 12.20
N ALA A 43 -8.62 -32.09 12.44
CA ALA A 43 -8.13 -32.84 13.60
C ALA A 43 -6.60 -33.04 13.63
N HIS A 44 -5.92 -32.90 12.49
CA HIS A 44 -4.48 -33.08 12.37
C HIS A 44 -3.81 -31.78 11.87
N PRO A 45 -3.80 -30.71 12.69
CA PRO A 45 -3.12 -29.49 12.30
C PRO A 45 -1.62 -29.75 12.13
N PRO A 46 -0.94 -29.01 11.23
CA PRO A 46 0.50 -29.20 10.98
C PRO A 46 1.40 -28.76 12.15
N PHE A 47 0.82 -28.29 13.26
CA PHE A 47 1.50 -27.84 14.47
C PHE A 47 0.59 -28.05 15.70
N SER A 48 1.16 -27.94 16.90
CA SER A 48 0.40 -28.10 18.14
C SER A 48 -0.37 -26.82 18.50
N LEU A 49 -1.71 -26.90 18.62
CA LEU A 49 -2.55 -25.77 19.05
C LEU A 49 -2.18 -25.22 20.44
N ASN A 50 -1.47 -26.00 21.26
CA ASN A 50 -0.98 -25.56 22.56
C ASN A 50 0.14 -24.53 22.48
N GLU A 51 0.84 -24.42 21.34
CA GLU A 51 1.87 -23.41 21.10
C GLU A 51 1.28 -22.02 20.80
N LEU A 52 -0.02 -21.95 20.53
CA LEU A 52 -0.70 -20.69 20.23
C LEU A 52 -1.03 -19.92 21.51
N ASP A 53 -1.07 -18.59 21.36
CA ASP A 53 -1.64 -17.72 22.38
C ASP A 53 -3.10 -18.12 22.67
N SER A 54 -3.50 -18.06 23.94
CA SER A 54 -4.82 -18.52 24.36
C SER A 54 -5.96 -17.74 23.69
N GLY A 55 -5.74 -16.47 23.32
CA GLY A 55 -6.72 -15.66 22.59
C GLY A 55 -6.99 -16.15 21.17
N TYR A 56 -6.04 -16.84 20.53
CA TYR A 56 -6.15 -17.25 19.12
C TYR A 56 -6.49 -18.73 18.90
N ARG A 57 -6.59 -19.56 19.94
CA ARG A 57 -6.87 -21.01 19.76
C ARG A 57 -8.16 -21.28 18.99
N ILE A 58 -9.26 -20.66 19.43
CA ILE A 58 -10.58 -20.75 18.77
C ILE A 58 -10.50 -20.23 17.32
N SER A 59 -9.74 -19.17 17.12
CA SER A 59 -9.58 -18.53 15.82
C SER A 59 -8.78 -19.40 14.83
N ALA A 60 -7.75 -20.09 15.31
CA ALA A 60 -7.00 -21.07 14.54
C ALA A 60 -7.85 -22.28 14.17
N GLU A 61 -8.65 -22.81 15.11
CA GLU A 61 -9.58 -23.90 14.85
C GLU A 61 -10.61 -23.51 13.79
N ASN A 62 -11.24 -22.35 13.91
CA ASN A 62 -12.20 -21.89 12.90
C ASN A 62 -11.54 -21.66 11.53
N LEU A 63 -10.32 -21.12 11.49
CA LEU A 63 -9.55 -21.00 10.25
C LEU A 63 -9.32 -22.37 9.60
N LEU A 64 -8.94 -23.40 10.35
CA LEU A 64 -8.76 -24.76 9.83
C LEU A 64 -10.06 -25.33 9.26
N HIS A 65 -11.19 -25.16 9.95
CA HIS A 65 -12.51 -25.56 9.44
C HIS A 65 -12.88 -24.81 8.16
N TYR A 66 -12.60 -23.51 8.09
CA TYR A 66 -12.83 -22.70 6.89
C TYR A 66 -12.00 -23.16 5.70
N LEU A 67 -10.71 -23.43 5.91
CA LEU A 67 -9.85 -23.97 4.86
C LEU A 67 -10.32 -25.35 4.39
N ALA A 68 -10.75 -26.21 5.31
CA ALA A 68 -11.33 -27.51 4.96
C ALA A 68 -12.61 -27.36 4.13
N LEU A 69 -13.49 -26.41 4.47
CA LEU A 69 -14.71 -26.12 3.72
C LEU A 69 -14.39 -25.63 2.30
N ARG A 70 -13.42 -24.72 2.18
CA ARG A 70 -13.02 -24.13 0.89
C ARG A 70 -12.27 -25.08 -0.04
N ARG A 71 -11.85 -26.26 0.44
CA ARG A 71 -11.30 -27.35 -0.40
C ARG A 71 -12.38 -28.14 -1.14
N GLN A 72 -13.66 -27.94 -0.81
CA GLN A 72 -14.77 -28.66 -1.40
C GLN A 72 -15.64 -27.72 -2.25
N ASP A 73 -16.20 -28.23 -3.36
CA ASP A 73 -17.19 -27.48 -4.14
C ASP A 73 -18.57 -27.61 -3.52
N ILE A 74 -18.93 -26.64 -2.67
CA ILE A 74 -20.19 -26.64 -1.94
C ILE A 74 -21.34 -25.96 -2.71
N ARG A 75 -21.13 -25.45 -3.93
CA ARG A 75 -22.12 -24.58 -4.62
C ARG A 75 -23.49 -25.25 -4.77
N LEU A 76 -23.52 -26.55 -5.04
CA LEU A 76 -24.76 -27.32 -5.11
C LEU A 76 -25.47 -27.34 -3.75
N LEU A 77 -24.75 -27.58 -2.64
CA LEU A 77 -25.31 -27.54 -1.29
C LEU A 77 -25.87 -26.16 -0.96
N GLN A 78 -25.17 -25.09 -1.34
CA GLN A 78 -25.64 -23.72 -1.12
C GLN A 78 -26.97 -23.44 -1.82
N GLN A 79 -27.13 -23.88 -3.07
CA GLN A 79 -28.38 -23.76 -3.82
C GLN A 79 -29.51 -24.54 -3.16
N ARG A 80 -29.23 -25.76 -2.70
CA ARG A 80 -30.21 -26.61 -2.01
C ARG A 80 -30.67 -26.00 -0.69
N LEU A 81 -29.75 -25.44 0.10
CA LEU A 81 -30.03 -24.71 1.34
C LEU A 81 -30.94 -23.51 1.11
N VAL A 82 -30.62 -22.66 0.13
CA VAL A 82 -31.41 -21.45 -0.19
C VAL A 82 -32.82 -21.83 -0.64
N THR A 83 -32.97 -22.90 -1.41
CA THR A 83 -34.29 -23.40 -1.87
C THR A 83 -35.21 -23.74 -0.70
N LEU A 84 -34.65 -24.19 0.42
CA LEU A 84 -35.36 -24.50 1.66
C LEU A 84 -35.42 -23.32 2.65
N GLY A 85 -34.97 -22.13 2.24
CA GLY A 85 -34.98 -20.93 3.08
C GLY A 85 -33.86 -20.86 4.12
N PHE A 86 -32.85 -21.73 4.06
CA PHE A 86 -31.69 -21.69 4.94
C PHE A 86 -30.60 -20.72 4.45
N SER A 87 -29.71 -20.35 5.37
CA SER A 87 -28.48 -19.65 5.03
C SER A 87 -27.62 -20.49 4.08
N SER A 88 -27.10 -19.87 3.03
CA SER A 88 -26.28 -20.52 2.01
C SER A 88 -24.86 -20.88 2.47
N LEU A 89 -24.52 -20.75 3.74
CA LEU A 89 -23.14 -20.77 4.28
C LEU A 89 -22.21 -19.68 3.71
N GLY A 90 -22.66 -18.80 2.80
CA GLY A 90 -21.82 -17.76 2.19
C GLY A 90 -21.41 -16.61 3.12
N ARG A 91 -21.71 -16.71 4.42
CA ARG A 91 -21.43 -15.74 5.48
C ARG A 91 -20.93 -16.41 6.78
N SER A 92 -20.48 -17.67 6.67
CA SER A 92 -20.05 -18.50 7.80
C SER A 92 -18.55 -18.43 8.08
N GLU A 93 -17.80 -17.55 7.40
CA GLU A 93 -16.34 -17.45 7.51
C GLU A 93 -15.88 -17.44 8.97
N SER A 94 -16.46 -16.57 9.80
CA SER A 94 -16.10 -16.41 11.22
C SER A 94 -16.62 -17.52 12.16
N CYS A 95 -17.40 -18.49 11.67
CA CYS A 95 -18.03 -19.50 12.54
C CYS A 95 -18.56 -20.69 11.71
N VAL A 96 -17.65 -21.42 11.08
CA VAL A 96 -17.98 -22.45 10.08
C VAL A 96 -18.75 -23.62 10.71
N LEU A 97 -18.15 -24.31 11.68
CA LEU A 97 -18.80 -25.44 12.34
C LEU A 97 -20.08 -25.05 13.09
N PRO A 98 -20.12 -23.99 13.93
CA PRO A 98 -21.36 -23.58 14.59
C PRO A 98 -22.52 -23.31 13.62
N THR A 99 -22.23 -22.69 12.46
CA THR A 99 -23.24 -22.45 11.44
C THR A 99 -23.77 -23.75 10.84
N LEU A 100 -22.86 -24.68 10.53
CA LEU A 100 -23.21 -25.98 9.96
C LEU A 100 -24.03 -26.82 10.96
N ASP A 101 -23.62 -26.86 12.22
CA ASP A 101 -24.27 -27.61 13.30
C ASP A 101 -25.69 -27.11 13.55
N ILE A 102 -25.90 -25.78 13.52
CA ILE A 102 -27.24 -25.18 13.65
C ILE A 102 -28.14 -25.56 12.47
N ILE A 103 -27.62 -25.58 11.25
CA ILE A 103 -28.39 -25.98 10.06
C ILE A 103 -28.75 -27.47 10.16
N ILE A 104 -27.78 -28.34 10.44
CA ILE A 104 -27.98 -29.78 10.62
C ILE A 104 -29.04 -30.03 11.70
N ARG A 105 -28.89 -29.43 12.88
CA ARG A 105 -29.84 -29.55 13.98
C ARG A 105 -31.25 -29.10 13.57
N THR A 106 -31.36 -27.98 12.86
CA THR A 106 -32.67 -27.45 12.43
C THR A 106 -33.33 -28.38 11.42
N LEU A 107 -32.58 -28.89 10.43
CA LEU A 107 -33.07 -29.87 9.47
C LEU A 107 -33.49 -31.18 10.14
N SER A 108 -32.71 -31.71 11.09
CA SER A 108 -33.10 -32.91 11.85
C SER A 108 -34.41 -32.72 12.59
N LEU A 109 -34.59 -31.57 13.25
CA LEU A 109 -35.83 -31.25 13.97
C LEU A 109 -37.04 -31.15 13.02
N LEU A 110 -36.88 -30.56 11.83
CA LEU A 110 -37.96 -30.48 10.83
C LEU A 110 -38.35 -31.86 10.28
N LEU A 111 -37.40 -32.80 10.22
CA LEU A 111 -37.63 -34.19 9.84
C LEU A 111 -38.16 -35.06 11.00
N GLY A 112 -38.38 -34.49 12.18
CA GLY A 112 -38.81 -35.23 13.37
C GLY A 112 -37.75 -36.19 13.93
N GLN A 113 -36.48 -36.01 13.53
CA GLN A 113 -35.36 -36.82 14.00
C GLN A 113 -34.78 -36.20 15.29
N PRO A 114 -34.43 -37.01 16.30
CA PRO A 114 -33.73 -36.49 17.46
C PRO A 114 -32.36 -35.94 17.02
N PRO A 115 -31.92 -34.78 17.55
CA PRO A 115 -30.59 -34.27 17.27
C PRO A 115 -29.55 -35.31 17.72
N LYS A 116 -28.57 -35.63 16.86
CA LYS A 116 -27.45 -36.49 17.25
C LYS A 116 -26.69 -35.82 18.41
N ALA A 117 -26.30 -36.61 19.42
CA ALA A 117 -25.62 -36.11 20.62
C ALA A 117 -24.35 -35.29 20.33
N ASP A 118 -23.61 -35.63 19.26
CA ASP A 118 -22.37 -34.93 18.87
C ASP A 118 -22.58 -33.59 18.13
N CYS A 119 -23.81 -33.26 17.69
CA CYS A 119 -24.11 -32.08 16.86
C CYS A 119 -24.28 -30.77 17.68
N GLY A 120 -23.59 -30.64 18.81
CA GLY A 120 -23.67 -29.44 19.64
C GLY A 120 -22.82 -29.44 20.91
N GLU A 121 -22.30 -30.58 21.36
CA GLU A 121 -21.44 -30.65 22.55
C GLU A 121 -19.95 -30.36 22.25
N THR A 122 -19.55 -30.30 20.98
CA THR A 122 -18.14 -30.15 20.57
C THR A 122 -17.69 -28.72 20.28
N SER A 123 -18.59 -27.75 20.07
CA SER A 123 -18.21 -26.36 19.78
C SER A 123 -18.50 -25.44 20.96
N THR A 124 -17.44 -24.86 21.53
CA THR A 124 -17.50 -23.90 22.64
C THR A 124 -17.97 -22.51 22.22
N ILE A 125 -18.18 -22.28 20.91
CA ILE A 125 -18.54 -20.98 20.34
C ILE A 125 -19.85 -21.01 19.53
N THR A 126 -20.54 -19.89 19.55
CA THR A 126 -21.77 -19.61 18.81
C THR A 126 -21.49 -18.78 17.56
N ILE A 127 -22.49 -18.65 16.67
CA ILE A 127 -22.43 -17.76 15.48
C ILE A 127 -22.14 -16.31 15.86
N GLN A 128 -22.53 -15.88 17.08
CA GLN A 128 -22.35 -14.51 17.54
C GLN A 128 -20.92 -14.24 18.03
N ASP A 129 -20.19 -15.27 18.45
CA ASP A 129 -18.87 -15.11 19.05
C ASP A 129 -17.80 -14.74 18.01
N GLY A 130 -17.90 -15.23 16.77
CA GLY A 130 -16.93 -14.92 15.72
C GLY A 130 -16.74 -13.42 15.46
N PRO A 131 -17.81 -12.65 15.19
CA PRO A 131 -17.72 -11.19 15.07
C PRO A 131 -17.21 -10.49 16.33
N LEU A 132 -17.51 -11.01 17.53
CA LEU A 132 -17.04 -10.45 18.79
C LEU A 132 -15.53 -10.66 18.98
N LEU A 133 -15.01 -11.85 18.62
CA LEU A 133 -13.58 -12.16 18.63
C LEU A 133 -12.82 -11.24 17.68
N LEU A 134 -13.31 -11.07 16.44
CA LEU A 134 -12.68 -10.15 15.50
C LEU A 134 -12.68 -8.71 16.02
N LEU A 135 -13.79 -8.25 16.62
CA LEU A 135 -13.86 -6.93 17.23
C LEU A 135 -12.89 -6.78 18.41
N GLN A 136 -12.72 -7.81 19.23
CA GLN A 136 -11.78 -7.85 20.34
C GLN A 136 -10.33 -7.75 19.84
N HIS A 137 -9.90 -8.64 18.93
CA HIS A 137 -8.55 -8.60 18.36
C HIS A 137 -8.26 -7.27 17.65
N SER A 138 -9.28 -6.69 16.99
CA SER A 138 -9.17 -5.36 16.39
C SER A 138 -8.92 -4.28 17.42
N LYS A 139 -9.57 -4.34 18.60
CA LYS A 139 -9.34 -3.37 19.69
C LYS A 139 -7.95 -3.52 20.30
N GLU A 140 -7.50 -4.76 20.49
CA GLU A 140 -6.20 -5.08 21.09
C GLU A 140 -5.02 -4.67 20.20
N LEU A 141 -5.16 -4.79 18.87
CA LEU A 141 -4.12 -4.40 17.92
C LEU A 141 -4.22 -2.93 17.49
N LEU A 142 -5.40 -2.48 17.07
CA LEU A 142 -5.58 -1.18 16.40
C LEU A 142 -6.07 -0.08 17.34
N GLY A 143 -6.32 -0.39 18.61
CA GLY A 143 -6.81 0.55 19.62
C GLY A 143 -8.33 0.66 19.69
N ALA A 144 -8.85 1.58 20.50
CA ALA A 144 -10.28 1.72 20.76
C ALA A 144 -11.12 1.92 19.48
N THR A 145 -12.38 1.45 19.51
CA THR A 145 -13.33 1.68 18.42
C THR A 145 -13.81 3.14 18.45
N PRO A 146 -13.77 3.88 17.33
CA PRO A 146 -14.35 5.23 17.25
C PRO A 146 -15.87 5.22 17.47
N GLU A 147 -16.44 6.30 18.02
CA GLU A 147 -17.88 6.34 18.39
C GLU A 147 -18.84 6.17 17.22
N ALA A 148 -18.49 6.65 16.02
CA ALA A 148 -19.41 6.76 14.88
C ALA A 148 -19.07 5.83 13.71
N ARG A 149 -18.02 4.99 13.83
CA ARG A 149 -17.62 3.99 12.83
C ARG A 149 -16.82 2.87 13.49
N ASN A 150 -16.98 1.64 13.00
CA ASN A 150 -16.20 0.50 13.49
C ASN A 150 -14.80 0.42 12.87
N VAL A 151 -14.66 0.92 11.65
CA VAL A 151 -13.41 0.93 10.89
C VAL A 151 -12.49 2.02 11.40
N ARG A 152 -11.21 1.73 11.60
CA ARG A 152 -10.17 2.70 12.02
C ARG A 152 -9.46 3.32 10.82
N ILE A 153 -8.82 4.47 11.00
CA ILE A 153 -8.01 5.09 9.94
C ILE A 153 -6.56 5.18 10.40
N MET A 154 -5.69 4.60 9.59
CA MET A 154 -4.24 4.68 9.73
C MET A 154 -3.68 5.72 8.76
N VAL A 155 -2.77 6.57 9.22
CA VAL A 155 -2.14 7.59 8.36
C VAL A 155 -0.63 7.44 8.42
N THR A 156 0.01 7.48 7.26
CA THR A 156 1.47 7.45 7.14
C THR A 156 2.05 8.84 7.40
N MET A 157 3.02 8.95 8.31
CA MET A 157 3.62 10.23 8.65
C MET A 157 4.62 10.71 7.58
N PRO A 158 4.52 11.97 7.14
CA PRO A 158 5.62 12.65 6.46
C PRO A 158 6.73 13.05 7.44
N THR A 159 7.96 13.23 6.95
CA THR A 159 9.14 13.62 7.73
C THR A 159 8.89 14.94 8.47
N GLU A 160 8.18 15.85 7.82
CA GLU A 160 7.77 17.16 8.30
C GLU A 160 6.97 17.10 9.61
N SER A 161 6.27 15.99 9.90
CA SER A 161 5.54 15.79 11.15
C SER A 161 6.42 15.72 12.40
N ALA A 162 7.73 15.49 12.23
CA ALA A 162 8.69 15.58 13.33
C ALA A 162 8.94 17.04 13.74
N GLN A 163 8.94 17.96 12.76
CA GLN A 163 9.31 19.36 12.96
C GLN A 163 8.11 20.27 13.20
N ASP A 164 6.94 19.91 12.65
CA ASP A 164 5.69 20.65 12.80
C ASP A 164 4.65 19.81 13.56
N PRO A 165 4.50 20.03 14.88
CA PRO A 165 3.51 19.32 15.69
C PRO A 165 2.06 19.58 15.27
N SER A 166 1.78 20.67 14.54
CA SER A 166 0.42 21.00 14.11
C SER A 166 -0.15 19.94 13.16
N ILE A 167 0.69 19.33 12.33
CA ILE A 167 0.29 18.28 11.38
C ILE A 167 -0.35 17.10 12.13
N ILE A 168 0.31 16.59 13.18
CA ILE A 168 -0.20 15.45 13.96
C ILE A 168 -1.46 15.84 14.73
N ARG A 169 -1.50 17.06 15.29
CA ARG A 169 -2.70 17.57 15.99
C ARG A 169 -3.90 17.63 15.07
N ASP A 170 -3.74 18.16 13.87
CA ASP A 170 -4.80 18.28 12.88
C ASP A 170 -5.27 16.92 12.36
N LEU A 171 -4.34 15.98 12.15
CA LEU A 171 -4.66 14.60 11.79
C LEU A 171 -5.45 13.86 12.88
N LEU A 172 -5.03 14.01 14.14
CA LEU A 172 -5.73 13.40 15.28
C LEU A 172 -7.15 13.97 15.40
N LYS A 173 -7.30 15.30 15.33
CA LYS A 173 -8.59 16.00 15.33
C LYS A 173 -9.50 15.60 14.16
N ALA A 174 -8.92 15.35 12.98
CA ALA A 174 -9.65 14.91 11.80
C ALA A 174 -10.07 13.42 11.85
N GLY A 175 -9.62 12.65 12.84
CA GLY A 175 -10.09 11.29 13.11
C GLY A 175 -9.09 10.17 12.86
N MET A 176 -7.78 10.48 12.81
CA MET A 176 -6.73 9.45 12.78
C MET A 176 -6.79 8.56 14.03
N ASN A 177 -6.62 7.25 13.87
CA ASN A 177 -6.62 6.27 14.97
C ASN A 177 -5.29 5.52 15.09
N CYS A 178 -4.55 5.40 13.99
CA CYS A 178 -3.24 4.78 13.98
C CYS A 178 -2.25 5.67 13.23
N MET A 179 -1.12 5.96 13.84
CA MET A 179 0.01 6.65 13.22
C MET A 179 0.98 5.59 12.67
N ARG A 180 1.21 5.60 11.36
CA ARG A 180 2.20 4.72 10.71
C ARG A 180 3.49 5.50 10.44
N ILE A 181 4.62 5.00 10.91
CA ILE A 181 5.97 5.46 10.59
C ILE A 181 6.60 4.44 9.64
N ASN A 182 7.14 4.89 8.51
CA ASN A 182 7.80 4.02 7.54
C ASN A 182 9.32 4.04 7.77
N CYS A 183 9.88 2.95 8.31
CA CYS A 183 11.29 2.85 8.69
C CYS A 183 12.24 2.64 7.49
N ALA A 184 11.73 2.57 6.26
CA ALA A 184 12.56 2.65 5.06
C ALA A 184 13.07 4.09 4.79
N HIS A 185 12.57 5.07 5.54
CA HIS A 185 12.91 6.47 5.47
C HIS A 185 13.17 7.02 6.88
N ASP A 186 13.88 8.15 6.92
CA ASP A 186 14.23 8.86 8.15
C ASP A 186 15.05 7.99 9.12
N ASP A 187 15.19 8.44 10.37
CA ASP A 187 16.05 7.86 11.38
C ASP A 187 15.35 7.82 12.76
N PRO A 188 15.92 7.09 13.75
CA PRO A 188 15.33 6.98 15.08
C PRO A 188 15.09 8.31 15.81
N GLU A 189 15.91 9.34 15.58
CA GLU A 189 15.72 10.65 16.21
C GLU A 189 14.45 11.31 15.65
N THR A 190 14.32 11.30 14.33
CA THR A 190 13.15 11.83 13.63
C THR A 190 11.87 11.08 14.03
N TRP A 191 11.91 9.75 14.11
CA TRP A 191 10.75 8.96 14.53
C TRP A 191 10.34 9.25 15.97
N LEU A 192 11.31 9.46 16.87
CA LEU A 192 11.04 9.78 18.27
C LEU A 192 10.30 11.12 18.39
N GLU A 193 10.72 12.13 17.63
CA GLU A 193 10.02 13.42 17.60
C GLU A 193 8.58 13.30 17.11
N MET A 194 8.31 12.50 16.06
CA MET A 194 6.93 12.21 15.63
C MET A 194 6.10 11.58 16.77
N ILE A 195 6.69 10.65 17.52
CA ILE A 195 6.02 9.96 18.64
C ILE A 195 5.77 10.92 19.80
N ASN A 196 6.74 11.77 20.16
CA ASN A 196 6.59 12.78 21.21
C ASN A 196 5.47 13.79 20.87
N ASN A 197 5.44 14.26 19.62
CA ASN A 197 4.39 15.13 19.12
C ASN A 197 3.01 14.46 19.20
N LEU A 198 2.92 13.15 18.89
CA LEU A 198 1.70 12.38 19.05
C LEU A 198 1.27 12.25 20.52
N GLN A 199 2.17 11.96 21.46
CA GLN A 199 1.80 11.85 22.87
C GLN A 199 1.25 13.18 23.40
N THR A 200 1.90 14.29 23.06
CA THR A 200 1.43 15.64 23.42
C THR A 200 0.02 15.91 22.87
N ALA A 201 -0.24 15.57 21.60
CA ALA A 201 -1.56 15.73 20.99
C ALA A 201 -2.63 14.81 21.62
N LYS A 202 -2.27 13.58 22.00
CA LYS A 202 -3.17 12.65 22.69
C LYS A 202 -3.61 13.18 24.06
N GLU A 203 -2.67 13.74 24.83
CA GLU A 203 -2.95 14.38 26.12
C GLU A 203 -3.85 15.61 25.96
N GLU A 204 -3.58 16.45 24.95
CA GLU A 204 -4.37 17.65 24.67
C GLU A 204 -5.84 17.33 24.36
N PHE A 205 -6.09 16.32 23.50
CA PHE A 205 -7.44 16.00 23.03
C PHE A 205 -8.13 14.89 23.81
N GLY A 206 -7.44 14.21 24.73
CA GLY A 206 -7.97 13.03 25.43
C GLY A 206 -8.29 11.87 24.50
N GLN A 207 -7.58 11.75 23.37
CA GLN A 207 -7.82 10.75 22.33
C GLN A 207 -6.75 9.65 22.35
N SER A 208 -7.13 8.44 21.96
CA SER A 208 -6.17 7.33 21.78
C SER A 208 -5.73 7.23 20.32
N CYS A 209 -4.44 6.98 20.12
CA CYS A 209 -3.86 6.69 18.81
C CYS A 209 -2.71 5.70 19.00
N GLN A 210 -2.69 4.65 18.19
CA GLN A 210 -1.67 3.60 18.21
C GLN A 210 -0.52 3.93 17.24
N VAL A 211 0.70 3.55 17.58
CA VAL A 211 1.91 3.74 16.78
C VAL A 211 2.30 2.44 16.08
N PHE A 212 2.30 2.44 14.76
CA PHE A 212 2.73 1.34 13.92
C PHE A 212 4.05 1.70 13.23
N MET A 213 5.06 0.85 13.36
CA MET A 213 6.34 1.04 12.68
C MET A 213 6.51 -0.01 11.60
N ASP A 214 6.64 0.43 10.35
CA ASP A 214 6.73 -0.41 9.16
C ASP A 214 8.17 -0.64 8.75
N LEU A 215 8.61 -1.90 8.80
CA LEU A 215 9.96 -2.30 8.41
C LEU A 215 10.17 -2.11 6.90
N GLY A 216 11.40 -1.80 6.49
CA GLY A 216 11.70 -1.58 5.08
C GLY A 216 11.62 -2.87 4.27
N GLY A 217 12.06 -3.98 4.88
CA GLY A 217 12.13 -5.27 4.23
C GLY A 217 13.08 -5.30 3.02
N PRO A 218 13.22 -6.45 2.36
CA PRO A 218 14.15 -6.65 1.25
C PRO A 218 13.60 -6.12 -0.09
N LYS A 219 13.18 -4.86 -0.15
CA LYS A 219 12.64 -4.30 -1.39
C LYS A 219 13.74 -4.18 -2.45
N ILE A 220 13.60 -4.95 -3.53
CA ILE A 220 14.54 -4.93 -4.65
C ILE A 220 14.35 -3.64 -5.45
N ARG A 221 15.45 -2.96 -5.77
CA ARG A 221 15.43 -1.70 -6.51
C ARG A 221 16.46 -1.71 -7.63
N THR A 222 16.23 -0.85 -8.62
CA THR A 222 17.25 -0.46 -9.60
C THR A 222 18.33 0.37 -8.93
N GLY A 223 19.59 0.13 -9.30
CA GLY A 223 20.73 0.92 -8.86
C GLY A 223 20.79 2.31 -9.50
N GLU A 224 21.96 2.94 -9.38
CA GLU A 224 22.20 4.29 -9.90
C GLU A 224 22.20 4.30 -11.43
N ILE A 225 21.89 5.47 -12.01
CA ILE A 225 21.91 5.70 -13.46
C ILE A 225 22.89 6.85 -13.74
N GLU A 226 23.65 6.73 -14.82
CA GLU A 226 24.52 7.79 -15.29
C GLU A 226 23.75 9.12 -15.38
N PRO A 227 24.30 10.20 -14.81
CA PRO A 227 23.61 11.47 -14.78
C PRO A 227 23.32 11.94 -16.22
N GLY A 228 22.15 12.53 -16.40
CA GLY A 228 21.76 13.12 -17.68
C GLY A 228 22.70 14.28 -18.07
N PRO A 229 22.58 14.77 -19.30
CA PRO A 229 23.39 15.91 -19.76
C PRO A 229 23.21 17.10 -18.80
N HIS A 230 24.28 17.86 -18.59
CA HIS A 230 24.27 19.07 -17.79
C HIS A 230 23.51 20.19 -18.51
N VAL A 231 22.19 20.06 -18.63
CA VAL A 231 21.32 21.03 -19.29
C VAL A 231 20.16 21.34 -18.34
N VAL A 232 19.97 22.62 -18.01
CA VAL A 232 18.78 23.06 -17.30
C VAL A 232 17.87 23.84 -18.22
N HIS A 233 16.61 23.42 -18.26
CA HIS A 233 15.54 24.11 -18.97
C HIS A 233 14.90 25.16 -18.06
N VAL A 234 15.37 26.40 -18.18
CA VAL A 234 14.80 27.55 -17.49
C VAL A 234 13.58 28.01 -18.27
N HIS A 235 12.39 27.85 -17.70
CA HIS A 235 11.14 28.25 -18.34
C HIS A 235 10.34 29.25 -17.47
N PRO A 236 9.91 30.39 -18.04
CA PRO A 236 8.94 31.26 -17.38
C PRO A 236 7.54 30.61 -17.39
N LYS A 237 6.65 31.00 -16.46
CA LYS A 237 5.23 30.62 -16.54
C LYS A 237 4.52 31.57 -17.50
N ARG A 238 3.76 31.00 -18.43
CA ARG A 238 3.01 31.73 -19.46
C ARG A 238 1.52 31.44 -19.33
N ASN A 239 0.69 32.41 -19.70
CA ASN A 239 -0.75 32.19 -19.84
C ASN A 239 -1.06 31.46 -21.15
N GLU A 240 -2.35 31.20 -21.40
CA GLU A 240 -2.85 30.52 -22.60
C GLU A 240 -2.47 31.24 -23.91
N TYR A 241 -2.25 32.55 -23.87
CA TYR A 241 -1.79 33.35 -25.02
C TYR A 241 -0.26 33.35 -25.21
N GLY A 242 0.48 32.60 -24.39
CA GLY A 242 1.94 32.53 -24.44
C GLY A 242 2.66 33.76 -23.85
N ILE A 243 1.92 34.66 -23.20
CA ILE A 243 2.47 35.84 -22.53
C ILE A 243 3.04 35.41 -21.18
N THR A 244 4.28 35.80 -20.90
CA THR A 244 4.94 35.51 -19.62
C THR A 244 4.22 36.24 -18.48
N VAL A 245 3.64 35.47 -17.56
CA VAL A 245 2.96 35.97 -16.35
C VAL A 245 3.92 35.99 -15.17
N PHE A 246 4.76 34.96 -15.04
CA PHE A 246 5.85 34.93 -14.07
C PHE A 246 7.19 34.66 -14.76
N PRO A 247 8.19 35.53 -14.59
CA PRO A 247 9.52 35.27 -15.12
C PRO A 247 10.15 34.06 -14.42
N ALA A 248 11.05 33.37 -15.13
CA ALA A 248 11.84 32.31 -14.52
C ALA A 248 12.88 32.96 -13.59
N ARG A 249 12.92 32.54 -12.34
CA ARG A 249 13.86 33.05 -11.34
C ARG A 249 15.08 32.15 -11.25
N ILE A 250 16.25 32.78 -11.27
CA ILE A 250 17.54 32.10 -11.31
C ILE A 250 18.42 32.73 -10.24
N LEU A 251 19.09 31.93 -9.43
CA LEU A 251 20.06 32.38 -8.45
C LEU A 251 21.47 32.08 -8.97
N LEU A 252 22.28 33.13 -9.13
CA LEU A 252 23.69 33.02 -9.46
C LEU A 252 24.49 33.03 -8.16
N VAL A 253 25.24 31.97 -7.89
CA VAL A 253 26.05 31.80 -6.67
C VAL A 253 27.53 31.71 -7.02
N PRO A 254 28.44 32.03 -6.07
CA PRO A 254 29.86 31.82 -6.28
C PRO A 254 30.15 30.35 -6.57
N GLU A 255 31.09 30.11 -7.49
CA GLU A 255 31.60 28.76 -7.75
C GLU A 255 32.10 28.09 -6.45
N GLY A 256 31.66 26.87 -6.19
CA GLY A 256 32.03 26.09 -5.00
C GLY A 256 31.17 26.34 -3.75
N SER A 257 30.21 27.26 -3.77
CA SER A 257 29.28 27.47 -2.66
C SER A 257 28.13 26.45 -2.66
N SER A 258 27.81 25.90 -1.49
CA SER A 258 26.57 25.15 -1.28
C SER A 258 25.37 26.09 -1.42
N ALA A 259 24.43 25.74 -2.29
CA ALA A 259 23.23 26.54 -2.49
C ALA A 259 22.35 26.46 -1.22
N PRO A 260 21.73 27.57 -0.78
CA PRO A 260 20.70 27.51 0.26
C PRO A 260 19.50 26.68 -0.22
N GLU A 261 18.75 26.08 0.71
CA GLU A 261 17.53 25.31 0.40
C GLU A 261 16.58 26.15 -0.47
N ILE A 262 16.22 25.58 -1.61
CA ILE A 262 15.60 26.29 -2.73
C ILE A 262 14.07 26.18 -2.58
N SER A 263 13.38 27.32 -2.42
CA SER A 263 11.92 27.39 -2.56
C SER A 263 11.47 27.08 -4.00
N ASP A 264 10.29 26.48 -4.18
CA ASP A 264 9.69 26.17 -5.48
C ASP A 264 9.84 27.28 -6.55
N ASN A 265 10.39 26.91 -7.72
CA ASN A 265 10.66 27.74 -8.93
C ASN A 265 11.96 28.57 -8.98
N GLN A 266 13.01 28.21 -8.26
CA GLN A 266 14.35 28.83 -8.44
C GLN A 266 15.36 27.82 -9.01
N THR A 267 16.12 28.22 -10.03
CA THR A 267 17.25 27.44 -10.56
C THR A 267 18.57 28.07 -10.13
N VAL A 268 19.54 27.27 -9.69
CA VAL A 268 20.84 27.78 -9.23
C VAL A 268 21.93 27.50 -10.27
N PHE A 269 22.77 28.48 -10.55
CA PHE A 269 23.97 28.34 -11.38
C PHE A 269 25.20 28.92 -10.68
N GLY A 270 26.32 28.22 -10.75
CA GLY A 270 27.62 28.72 -10.31
C GLY A 270 28.25 29.64 -11.35
N VAL A 271 28.83 30.73 -10.87
CA VAL A 271 29.60 31.68 -11.68
C VAL A 271 30.83 32.18 -10.91
N PRO A 272 31.86 32.69 -11.59
CA PRO A 272 33.03 33.25 -10.91
C PRO A 272 32.66 34.40 -9.95
N LYS A 273 33.22 34.38 -8.73
CA LYS A 273 32.97 35.42 -7.71
C LYS A 273 33.28 36.84 -8.22
N SER A 274 34.30 36.98 -9.07
CA SER A 274 34.68 38.23 -9.72
C SER A 274 33.64 38.79 -10.69
N PHE A 275 32.73 37.94 -11.20
CA PHE A 275 31.59 38.35 -12.01
C PHE A 275 30.44 38.86 -11.13
N LEU A 276 30.09 38.10 -10.08
CA LEU A 276 29.02 38.47 -9.14
C LEU A 276 29.26 39.82 -8.47
N GLN A 277 30.49 40.09 -8.02
CA GLN A 277 30.86 41.34 -7.37
C GLN A 277 30.68 42.58 -8.26
N LYS A 278 30.57 42.39 -9.59
CA LYS A 278 30.38 43.49 -10.55
C LYS A 278 28.91 43.70 -10.92
N LEU A 279 28.01 42.80 -10.54
CA LEU A 279 26.59 42.90 -10.83
C LEU A 279 25.91 43.90 -9.91
N LYS A 280 25.06 44.74 -10.48
CA LYS A 280 24.17 45.66 -9.77
C LYS A 280 22.72 45.33 -10.08
N ARG A 281 21.83 45.73 -9.19
CA ARG A 281 20.38 45.64 -9.43
C ARG A 281 20.03 46.38 -10.73
N PHE A 282 19.17 45.77 -11.54
CA PHE A 282 18.74 46.20 -12.88
C PHE A 282 19.75 46.00 -14.02
N ASP A 283 20.91 45.41 -13.76
CA ASP A 283 21.83 45.06 -14.83
C ASP A 283 21.22 44.02 -15.80
N GLU A 284 21.64 44.11 -17.07
CA GLU A 284 21.25 43.17 -18.11
C GLU A 284 22.40 42.23 -18.46
N ILE A 285 22.16 40.93 -18.25
CA ILE A 285 23.08 39.85 -18.63
C ILE A 285 22.57 39.25 -19.94
N ARG A 286 23.40 39.28 -20.98
CA ARG A 286 23.15 38.62 -22.26
C ARG A 286 23.85 37.27 -22.29
N LEU A 287 23.17 36.28 -22.86
CA LEU A 287 23.72 34.94 -23.06
C LEU A 287 23.21 34.33 -24.37
N LEU A 288 23.97 33.38 -24.91
CA LEU A 288 23.52 32.47 -25.95
C LEU A 288 23.19 31.14 -25.29
N ASP A 289 21.96 30.67 -25.43
CA ASP A 289 21.55 29.39 -24.86
C ASP A 289 22.18 28.21 -25.61
N ALA A 290 22.02 26.99 -25.12
CA ALA A 290 22.56 25.76 -25.72
C ALA A 290 22.05 25.48 -27.14
N ARG A 291 21.02 26.19 -27.61
CA ARG A 291 20.49 26.13 -28.98
C ARG A 291 20.96 27.31 -29.83
N HIS A 292 21.98 28.04 -29.36
CA HIS A 292 22.51 29.27 -29.95
C HIS A 292 21.48 30.40 -30.07
N LYS A 293 20.41 30.42 -29.26
CA LYS A 293 19.42 31.50 -29.29
C LYS A 293 19.79 32.61 -28.28
N PRO A 294 19.72 33.89 -28.66
CA PRO A 294 20.08 35.00 -27.76
C PRO A 294 19.03 35.18 -26.66
N ARG A 295 19.50 35.37 -25.43
CA ARG A 295 18.68 35.54 -24.22
C ARG A 295 19.19 36.70 -23.39
N LYS A 296 18.30 37.19 -22.54
CA LYS A 296 18.53 38.31 -21.65
C LYS A 296 17.97 37.96 -20.28
N TRP A 297 18.81 38.11 -19.27
CA TRP A 297 18.44 38.03 -17.87
C TRP A 297 18.60 39.41 -17.22
N THR A 298 17.71 39.73 -16.29
CA THR A 298 17.74 41.00 -15.56
C THR A 298 18.04 40.72 -14.10
N VAL A 299 19.01 41.42 -13.52
CA VAL A 299 19.34 41.30 -12.09
C VAL A 299 18.26 41.99 -11.27
N VAL A 300 17.57 41.23 -10.42
CA VAL A 300 16.48 41.76 -9.57
C VAL A 300 16.93 42.02 -8.15
N GLU A 301 17.92 41.27 -7.67
CA GLU A 301 18.42 41.32 -6.30
C GLU A 301 19.90 40.92 -6.26
N VAL A 302 20.67 41.60 -5.41
CA VAL A 302 22.08 41.29 -5.14
C VAL A 302 22.21 41.16 -3.63
N SER A 303 22.75 40.05 -3.15
CA SER A 303 22.99 39.76 -1.74
C SER A 303 24.41 39.21 -1.53
N ASP A 304 24.82 39.06 -0.28
CA ASP A 304 26.15 38.52 0.06
C ASP A 304 26.33 37.05 -0.37
N PHE A 305 25.21 36.33 -0.55
CA PHE A 305 25.19 34.91 -0.90
C PHE A 305 25.03 34.67 -2.42
N GLY A 306 24.71 35.70 -3.21
CA GLY A 306 24.53 35.56 -4.66
C GLY A 306 23.72 36.69 -5.30
N CYS A 307 23.39 36.52 -6.58
CA CYS A 307 22.56 37.45 -7.34
C CYS A 307 21.34 36.74 -7.92
N ARG A 308 20.14 37.24 -7.64
CA ARG A 308 18.91 36.75 -8.25
C ARG A 308 18.67 37.46 -9.57
N VAL A 309 18.43 36.69 -10.62
CA VAL A 309 18.16 37.17 -11.97
C VAL A 309 16.88 36.56 -12.52
N GLU A 310 16.22 37.30 -13.40
CA GLU A 310 14.94 36.90 -14.00
C GLU A 310 15.03 36.78 -15.52
N SER A 311 14.38 35.75 -16.06
CA SER A 311 14.26 35.51 -17.51
C SER A 311 12.81 35.49 -17.94
N ILE A 312 12.47 36.32 -18.93
CA ILE A 312 11.14 36.34 -19.57
C ILE A 312 11.02 35.38 -20.76
N LYS A 313 12.13 34.76 -21.18
CA LYS A 313 12.19 33.79 -22.28
C LYS A 313 12.76 32.46 -21.81
N THR A 314 12.28 31.38 -22.40
CA THR A 314 12.79 30.03 -22.19
C THR A 314 14.24 29.88 -22.64
N CYS A 315 15.15 29.44 -21.76
CA CYS A 315 16.55 29.18 -22.11
C CYS A 315 17.02 27.81 -21.63
N TYR A 316 17.96 27.25 -22.39
CA TYR A 316 18.62 25.98 -22.09
C TYR A 316 20.06 26.30 -21.71
N VAL A 317 20.43 26.02 -20.48
CA VAL A 317 21.71 26.43 -19.91
C VAL A 317 22.58 25.21 -19.68
N VAL A 318 23.82 25.27 -20.17
CA VAL A 318 24.85 24.21 -20.04
C VAL A 318 26.12 24.75 -19.39
N PRO A 319 26.99 23.90 -18.81
CA PRO A 319 28.32 24.30 -18.40
C PRO A 319 29.06 25.01 -19.53
N GLY A 320 29.73 26.11 -19.21
CA GLY A 320 30.42 26.95 -20.19
C GLY A 320 29.54 27.98 -20.90
N THR A 321 28.22 28.02 -20.65
CA THR A 321 27.32 29.03 -21.24
C THR A 321 27.87 30.44 -20.96
N PRO A 322 28.18 31.25 -22.00
CA PRO A 322 28.80 32.55 -21.82
C PRO A 322 27.76 33.58 -21.35
N LEU A 323 28.12 34.32 -20.31
CA LEU A 323 27.38 35.46 -19.77
C LEU A 323 28.13 36.74 -20.12
N GLN A 324 27.40 37.76 -20.58
CA GLN A 324 27.95 39.06 -20.92
C GLN A 324 27.14 40.16 -20.24
N LEU A 325 27.80 40.95 -19.40
CA LEU A 325 27.19 42.14 -18.81
C LEU A 325 27.17 43.28 -19.84
N LYS A 326 26.01 43.93 -20.01
CA LYS A 326 25.87 45.06 -20.91
C LYS A 326 26.07 46.39 -20.15
N GLU A 327 27.28 46.93 -20.14
CA GLU A 327 27.54 48.32 -19.72
C GLU A 327 27.78 49.23 -20.94
N LYS A 328 27.24 50.47 -20.92
CA LYS A 328 27.36 51.45 -22.02
C LYS A 328 28.73 52.14 -22.10
N GLN A 329 29.58 52.08 -21.07
CA GLN A 329 30.82 52.88 -20.97
C GLN A 329 32.03 52.16 -20.33
N ARG A 330 32.03 50.82 -20.25
CA ARG A 330 33.09 50.03 -19.61
C ARG A 330 33.43 48.77 -20.42
N PRO A 331 34.61 48.15 -20.20
CA PRO A 331 34.99 46.93 -20.92
C PRO A 331 33.95 45.82 -20.72
N LYS A 332 33.69 45.04 -21.77
CA LYS A 332 32.75 43.91 -21.74
C LYS A 332 33.18 42.92 -20.66
N ILE A 333 32.43 42.86 -19.56
CA ILE A 333 32.64 41.87 -18.52
C ILE A 333 31.96 40.57 -18.98
N THR A 334 32.77 39.54 -19.18
CA THR A 334 32.30 38.22 -19.61
C THR A 334 32.60 37.18 -18.54
N ALA A 335 31.67 36.27 -18.34
CA ALA A 335 31.85 35.09 -17.51
C ALA A 335 31.30 33.85 -18.22
N LYS A 336 31.52 32.68 -17.63
CA LYS A 336 30.88 31.43 -18.04
C LYS A 336 30.15 30.85 -16.83
N ILE A 337 29.06 30.17 -17.08
CA ILE A 337 28.42 29.33 -16.07
C ILE A 337 29.32 28.12 -15.82
N THR A 338 29.71 27.91 -14.56
CA THR A 338 30.66 26.86 -14.17
C THR A 338 29.93 25.64 -13.65
N SER A 339 29.01 25.80 -12.70
CA SER A 339 28.19 24.71 -12.18
C SER A 339 26.75 24.79 -12.70
N VAL A 340 26.32 23.70 -13.33
CA VAL A 340 24.93 23.44 -13.70
C VAL A 340 24.54 22.14 -12.98
N PRO A 341 23.43 22.13 -12.21
CA PRO A 341 23.03 20.93 -11.49
C PRO A 341 22.83 19.76 -12.47
N LYS A 342 23.37 18.59 -12.10
CA LYS A 342 23.20 17.36 -12.87
C LYS A 342 21.71 17.02 -12.93
N GLN A 343 21.19 16.78 -14.13
CA GLN A 343 19.85 16.22 -14.27
C GLN A 343 19.91 14.75 -13.80
N PRO A 344 18.94 14.28 -13.01
CA PRO A 344 18.85 12.86 -12.68
C PRO A 344 18.80 12.03 -13.97
N GLY A 345 19.66 11.02 -14.05
CA GLY A 345 19.68 10.06 -15.14
C GLY A 345 18.35 9.35 -15.30
N PHE A 346 18.02 8.96 -16.53
CA PHE A 346 16.93 8.03 -16.80
C PHE A 346 17.22 7.22 -18.06
N ILE A 347 16.68 6.01 -18.11
CA ILE A 347 16.73 5.13 -19.28
C ILE A 347 15.34 5.14 -19.92
N VAL A 348 15.25 5.47 -21.20
CA VAL A 348 13.98 5.40 -21.95
C VAL A 348 13.83 4.01 -22.53
N LEU A 349 12.78 3.30 -22.13
CA LEU A 349 12.45 1.95 -22.58
C LEU A 349 11.15 1.97 -23.38
N ARG A 350 11.18 1.32 -24.53
CA ARG A 350 10.02 1.09 -25.41
C ARG A 350 9.75 -0.40 -25.54
N GLN A 351 8.54 -0.74 -25.96
CA GLN A 351 8.20 -2.13 -26.30
C GLN A 351 9.16 -2.64 -27.39
N GLY A 352 9.69 -3.84 -27.19
CA GLY A 352 10.71 -4.47 -28.04
C GLY A 352 12.15 -4.11 -27.68
N ASP A 353 12.39 -3.12 -26.81
CA ASP A 353 13.74 -2.83 -26.34
C ASP A 353 14.29 -3.96 -25.47
N CYS A 354 15.62 -4.07 -25.46
CA CYS A 354 16.34 -4.97 -24.57
C CYS A 354 17.02 -4.16 -23.45
N LEU A 355 16.78 -4.57 -22.21
CA LEU A 355 17.40 -4.02 -21.01
C LEU A 355 18.22 -5.13 -20.34
N VAL A 356 19.48 -4.85 -20.01
CA VAL A 356 20.34 -5.74 -19.23
C VAL A 356 20.29 -5.32 -17.77
N VAL A 357 19.96 -6.25 -16.88
CA VAL A 357 20.04 -6.05 -15.44
C VAL A 357 21.31 -6.71 -14.92
N THR A 358 22.13 -5.99 -14.17
CA THR A 358 23.44 -6.48 -13.68
C THR A 358 23.50 -6.58 -12.16
N ALA A 359 24.34 -7.49 -11.68
CA ALA A 359 24.67 -7.66 -10.26
C ALA A 359 25.75 -6.67 -9.77
N ASP A 360 26.49 -6.06 -10.70
CA ASP A 360 27.48 -5.04 -10.36
C ASP A 360 26.83 -3.74 -9.87
N SER A 361 27.60 -2.89 -9.20
CA SER A 361 27.14 -1.57 -8.75
C SER A 361 27.42 -0.47 -9.78
N ASN A 362 27.63 -0.85 -11.04
CA ASN A 362 27.90 0.13 -12.09
C ASN A 362 26.66 0.97 -12.37
N ALA A 363 26.88 2.24 -12.71
CA ALA A 363 25.79 3.14 -13.07
C ALA A 363 25.15 2.64 -14.39
N GLY A 364 23.84 2.48 -14.36
CA GLY A 364 23.08 2.11 -15.55
C GLY A 364 23.17 3.21 -16.62
N HIS A 365 23.09 2.81 -17.88
CA HIS A 365 23.17 3.72 -19.02
C HIS A 365 22.11 3.38 -20.06
N SER A 366 21.73 4.38 -20.86
CA SER A 366 20.84 4.17 -22.01
C SER A 366 21.52 3.34 -23.10
N LYS A 367 20.72 2.71 -23.97
CA LYS A 367 21.25 2.05 -25.16
C LYS A 367 22.02 3.02 -26.04
N HIS A 368 23.13 2.58 -26.60
CA HIS A 368 23.91 3.33 -27.57
C HIS A 368 23.66 2.76 -28.97
N LEU A 369 23.25 3.63 -29.90
CA LEU A 369 23.09 3.29 -31.33
C LEU A 369 24.24 3.92 -32.13
N ASP A 370 24.69 3.24 -33.17
CA ASP A 370 25.64 3.83 -34.12
C ASP A 370 24.95 4.87 -35.03
N THR A 371 25.72 5.51 -35.90
CA THR A 371 25.21 6.51 -36.85
C THR A 371 24.23 5.94 -37.89
N GLN A 372 24.18 4.62 -38.05
CA GLN A 372 23.27 3.90 -38.94
C GLN A 372 22.02 3.40 -38.19
N GLY A 373 21.95 3.60 -36.87
CA GLY A 373 20.84 3.18 -36.02
C GLY A 373 20.96 1.74 -35.50
N ASN A 374 22.09 1.06 -35.72
CA ASN A 374 22.32 -0.28 -35.18
C ASN A 374 22.68 -0.21 -33.69
N LEU A 375 22.25 -1.22 -32.94
CA LEU A 375 22.53 -1.32 -31.51
C LEU A 375 24.01 -1.65 -31.28
N VAL A 376 24.74 -0.75 -30.61
CA VAL A 376 26.14 -0.94 -30.20
C VAL A 376 26.19 -1.53 -28.79
N THR A 377 25.51 -0.89 -27.85
CA THR A 377 25.36 -1.40 -26.49
C THR A 377 23.89 -1.35 -26.06
N PRO A 378 23.38 -2.40 -25.40
CA PRO A 378 22.03 -2.40 -24.86
C PRO A 378 21.92 -1.40 -23.70
N ALA A 379 20.69 -1.08 -23.30
CA ALA A 379 20.48 -0.33 -22.07
C ALA A 379 20.82 -1.23 -20.88
N THR A 380 21.47 -0.69 -19.85
CA THR A 380 21.92 -1.46 -18.68
C THR A 380 21.44 -0.78 -17.41
N ILE A 381 21.06 -1.56 -16.39
CA ILE A 381 20.74 -1.08 -15.05
C ILE A 381 21.22 -2.09 -14.01
N SER A 382 21.81 -1.62 -12.91
CA SER A 382 22.20 -2.50 -11.81
C SER A 382 21.00 -2.84 -10.91
N CYS A 383 21.09 -3.96 -10.20
CA CYS A 383 20.17 -4.33 -9.13
C CYS A 383 20.80 -4.01 -7.76
N THR A 384 20.03 -3.44 -6.84
CA THR A 384 20.53 -3.18 -5.47
C THR A 384 20.77 -4.46 -4.65
N MET A 385 20.27 -5.60 -5.14
CA MET A 385 20.44 -6.94 -4.53
C MET A 385 21.10 -7.88 -5.55
N PRO A 386 22.44 -7.94 -5.60
CA PRO A 386 23.19 -8.72 -6.59
C PRO A 386 22.84 -10.21 -6.60
N GLU A 387 22.55 -10.79 -5.43
CA GLU A 387 22.23 -12.21 -5.24
C GLU A 387 20.99 -12.64 -6.03
N VAL A 388 20.05 -11.73 -6.27
CA VAL A 388 18.79 -11.98 -6.99
C VAL A 388 19.04 -12.23 -8.47
N VAL A 389 20.07 -11.60 -9.05
CA VAL A 389 20.34 -11.63 -10.51
C VAL A 389 20.62 -13.06 -11.01
N SER A 390 21.18 -13.91 -10.15
CA SER A 390 21.49 -15.32 -10.47
C SER A 390 20.34 -16.30 -10.21
N GLN A 391 19.24 -15.84 -9.59
CA GLN A 391 18.13 -16.68 -9.12
C GLN A 391 16.90 -16.65 -10.05
N VAL A 392 16.98 -15.87 -11.13
CA VAL A 392 15.92 -15.74 -12.12
C VAL A 392 16.11 -16.72 -13.28
N HIS A 393 15.04 -17.00 -14.03
CA HIS A 393 15.07 -17.93 -15.15
C HIS A 393 14.53 -17.32 -16.45
N PRO A 394 15.05 -17.74 -17.63
CA PRO A 394 14.46 -17.35 -18.91
C PRO A 394 12.97 -17.72 -18.99
N GLY A 395 12.16 -16.81 -19.51
CA GLY A 395 10.71 -16.93 -19.60
C GLY A 395 9.95 -16.27 -18.45
N GLU A 396 10.60 -15.94 -17.34
CA GLU A 396 9.99 -15.26 -16.20
C GLU A 396 9.73 -13.77 -16.47
N SER A 397 8.74 -13.21 -15.77
CA SER A 397 8.33 -11.82 -15.88
C SER A 397 9.16 -10.92 -14.95
N VAL A 398 9.44 -9.70 -15.40
CA VAL A 398 10.08 -8.65 -14.59
C VAL A 398 9.33 -7.34 -14.74
N TRP A 399 9.08 -6.67 -13.62
CA TRP A 399 8.39 -5.39 -13.57
C TRP A 399 9.22 -4.33 -12.87
N PHE A 400 9.13 -3.08 -13.33
CA PHE A 400 9.85 -1.94 -12.78
C PHE A 400 8.92 -0.73 -12.56
N ASP A 401 9.30 0.13 -11.61
CA ASP A 401 8.62 1.40 -11.31
C ASP A 401 7.11 1.21 -11.07
N ASP A 402 6.76 0.33 -10.12
CA ASP A 402 5.39 0.03 -9.72
C ASP A 402 4.53 -0.51 -10.89
N GLY A 403 5.10 -1.43 -11.68
CA GLY A 403 4.41 -2.07 -12.81
C GLY A 403 4.31 -1.22 -14.09
N LYS A 404 4.87 0.00 -14.12
CA LYS A 404 4.79 0.89 -15.30
C LYS A 404 5.64 0.41 -16.48
N ILE A 405 6.64 -0.43 -16.23
CA ILE A 405 7.52 -1.01 -17.23
C ILE A 405 7.59 -2.51 -16.94
N GLY A 406 7.39 -3.34 -17.96
CA GLY A 406 7.36 -4.79 -17.82
C GLY A 406 8.00 -5.50 -19.00
N GLY A 407 8.55 -6.68 -18.75
CA GLY A 407 9.17 -7.50 -19.78
C GLY A 407 9.34 -8.95 -19.34
N VAL A 408 9.95 -9.72 -20.24
CA VAL A 408 10.24 -11.14 -20.02
C VAL A 408 11.74 -11.35 -20.12
N ILE A 409 12.28 -12.21 -19.26
CA ILE A 409 13.69 -12.58 -19.26
C ILE A 409 13.98 -13.46 -20.47
N GLU A 410 14.85 -13.02 -21.38
CA GLU A 410 15.27 -13.81 -22.55
C GLU A 410 16.49 -14.68 -22.26
N LYS A 411 17.41 -14.19 -21.43
CA LYS A 411 18.70 -14.84 -21.16
C LYS A 411 19.16 -14.51 -19.75
N VAL A 412 19.79 -15.48 -19.09
CA VAL A 412 20.40 -15.32 -17.76
C VAL A 412 21.86 -15.78 -17.82
N GLU A 413 22.74 -15.01 -17.19
CA GLU A 413 24.14 -15.32 -16.91
C GLU A 413 24.42 -15.11 -15.42
N THR A 414 25.63 -15.45 -14.96
CA THR A 414 25.97 -15.42 -13.52
C THR A 414 25.86 -14.03 -12.89
N ASP A 415 26.18 -12.97 -13.63
CA ASP A 415 26.24 -11.59 -13.13
C ASP A 415 25.22 -10.65 -13.78
N ARG A 416 24.35 -11.16 -14.67
CA ARG A 416 23.40 -10.35 -15.43
C ARG A 416 22.28 -11.16 -16.07
N PHE A 417 21.16 -10.52 -16.37
CA PHE A 417 20.11 -11.09 -17.22
C PHE A 417 19.56 -10.06 -18.20
N TRP A 418 19.00 -10.54 -19.31
CA TRP A 418 18.43 -9.71 -20.39
C TRP A 418 16.92 -9.76 -20.32
N VAL A 419 16.30 -8.59 -20.28
CA VAL A 419 14.85 -8.40 -20.29
C VAL A 419 14.44 -7.81 -21.62
N LYS A 420 13.51 -8.48 -22.30
CA LYS A 420 12.79 -7.92 -23.43
C LYS A 420 11.57 -7.17 -22.95
N ILE A 421 11.55 -5.87 -23.17
CA ILE A 421 10.47 -5.00 -22.72
C ILE A 421 9.23 -5.29 -23.57
N GLN A 422 8.15 -5.68 -22.90
CA GLN A 422 6.85 -5.95 -23.52
C GLN A 422 5.81 -4.89 -23.16
N HIS A 423 5.99 -4.22 -22.02
CA HIS A 423 5.09 -3.21 -21.51
C HIS A 423 5.84 -1.90 -21.25
N ALA A 424 5.46 -0.85 -21.97
CA ALA A 424 5.90 0.53 -21.78
C ALA A 424 4.91 1.47 -22.47
N ARG A 425 4.95 2.77 -22.16
CA ARG A 425 4.13 3.76 -22.87
C ARG A 425 4.54 3.85 -24.34
N PRO A 426 3.61 4.20 -25.26
CA PRO A 426 3.92 4.35 -26.69
C PRO A 426 5.08 5.32 -26.97
N GLU A 427 5.19 6.42 -26.23
CA GLU A 427 6.30 7.39 -26.41
C GLU A 427 7.62 6.93 -25.76
N GLY A 428 7.58 5.85 -24.96
CA GLY A 428 8.66 5.35 -24.12
C GLY A 428 8.45 5.71 -22.65
N SER A 429 8.73 4.75 -21.77
CA SER A 429 8.71 4.92 -20.32
C SER A 429 10.10 5.26 -19.79
N LYS A 430 10.19 6.16 -18.80
CA LYS A 430 11.46 6.57 -18.18
C LYS A 430 11.73 5.75 -16.92
N LEU A 431 12.66 4.80 -17.00
CA LEU A 431 13.20 4.13 -15.81
C LEU A 431 14.21 5.06 -15.12
N ARG A 432 14.11 5.18 -13.80
CA ARG A 432 14.97 6.03 -12.95
C ARG A 432 15.70 5.16 -11.93
N ALA A 433 16.74 5.71 -11.32
CA ALA A 433 17.43 5.07 -10.19
C ALA A 433 16.48 4.88 -8.98
N GLY A 434 16.77 3.87 -8.15
CA GLY A 434 16.05 3.57 -6.91
C GLY A 434 14.60 3.08 -7.07
N LYS A 435 14.15 2.79 -8.31
CA LYS A 435 12.80 2.31 -8.59
C LYS A 435 12.64 0.85 -8.22
N GLY A 436 11.47 0.48 -7.70
CA GLY A 436 11.18 -0.91 -7.33
C GLY A 436 11.28 -1.84 -8.53
N MET A 437 11.82 -3.04 -8.30
CA MET A 437 11.86 -4.14 -9.24
C MET A 437 11.14 -5.35 -8.63
N ASN A 438 10.25 -5.95 -9.40
CA ASN A 438 9.39 -7.06 -8.99
C ASN A 438 9.64 -8.27 -9.90
N LEU A 439 9.74 -9.45 -9.29
CA LEU A 439 10.10 -10.72 -9.92
C LEU A 439 9.10 -11.80 -9.48
N PRO A 440 7.85 -11.72 -9.96
CA PRO A 440 6.73 -12.49 -9.42
C PRO A 440 6.85 -14.01 -9.60
N ASP A 441 7.59 -14.43 -10.64
CA ASP A 441 7.73 -15.84 -10.99
C ASP A 441 8.94 -16.49 -10.30
N SER A 442 9.93 -15.69 -9.90
CA SER A 442 11.22 -16.18 -9.40
C SER A 442 11.14 -16.61 -7.93
N GLN A 443 11.75 -17.74 -7.60
CA GLN A 443 11.88 -18.19 -6.21
C GLN A 443 13.13 -17.61 -5.55
N LEU A 444 12.97 -16.41 -4.99
CA LEU A 444 14.09 -15.69 -4.38
C LEU A 444 14.40 -16.22 -2.97
N ASN A 445 15.66 -16.55 -2.72
CA ASN A 445 16.23 -16.87 -1.42
C ASN A 445 16.81 -15.59 -0.79
N VAL A 446 15.90 -14.71 -0.36
CA VAL A 446 16.24 -13.42 0.24
C VAL A 446 15.68 -13.39 1.65
N SER A 447 16.49 -12.95 2.61
CA SER A 447 16.05 -12.79 4.00
C SER A 447 14.92 -11.75 4.06
N SER A 448 13.80 -12.12 4.69
CA SER A 448 12.66 -11.23 4.91
C SER A 448 12.96 -10.08 5.90
N LEU A 449 14.00 -10.23 6.72
CA LEU A 449 14.52 -9.18 7.59
C LEU A 449 15.91 -8.76 7.13
N THR A 450 16.09 -7.46 6.86
CA THR A 450 17.40 -6.90 6.54
C THR A 450 18.20 -6.60 7.82
N PRO A 451 19.54 -6.45 7.73
CA PRO A 451 20.34 -6.00 8.87
C PRO A 451 19.86 -4.65 9.44
N THR A 452 19.41 -3.75 8.57
CA THR A 452 18.82 -2.47 8.95
C THR A 452 17.53 -2.67 9.74
N ASP A 453 16.62 -3.55 9.27
CA ASP A 453 15.38 -3.87 10.01
C ASP A 453 15.69 -4.39 11.41
N ILE A 454 16.61 -5.34 11.53
CA ILE A 454 17.04 -5.91 12.83
C ILE A 454 17.57 -4.82 13.76
N SER A 455 18.36 -3.87 13.23
CA SER A 455 18.88 -2.75 14.03
C SER A 455 17.76 -1.83 14.56
N HIS A 456 16.69 -1.64 13.79
CA HIS A 456 15.55 -0.81 14.18
C HIS A 456 14.66 -1.46 15.24
N LEU A 457 14.63 -2.80 15.35
CA LEU A 457 13.76 -3.51 16.29
C LEU A 457 13.96 -3.07 17.76
N THR A 458 15.18 -2.69 18.14
CA THR A 458 15.45 -2.19 19.50
C THR A 458 14.73 -0.88 19.81
N PHE A 459 14.61 0.01 18.81
CA PHE A 459 13.84 1.24 18.93
C PHE A 459 12.33 0.94 18.90
N ILE A 460 11.90 0.13 17.93
CA ILE A 460 10.49 -0.24 17.73
C ILE A 460 9.92 -0.89 19.00
N ALA A 461 10.65 -1.81 19.63
CA ALA A 461 10.25 -2.49 20.87
C ALA A 461 10.04 -1.56 22.07
N LYS A 462 10.51 -0.32 22.03
CA LYS A 462 10.33 0.65 23.12
C LYS A 462 9.20 1.64 22.85
N HIS A 463 8.88 1.89 21.58
CA HIS A 463 8.12 3.07 21.18
C HIS A 463 6.88 2.76 20.33
N ALA A 464 6.78 1.57 19.73
CA ALA A 464 5.66 1.17 18.91
C ALA A 464 4.63 0.35 19.70
N ASP A 465 3.38 0.35 19.23
CA ASP A 465 2.36 -0.61 19.67
C ASP A 465 2.38 -1.87 18.80
N ALA A 466 2.77 -1.73 17.53
CA ALA A 466 2.92 -2.84 16.60
C ALA A 466 4.01 -2.61 15.53
N VAL A 467 4.62 -3.69 15.07
CA VAL A 467 5.56 -3.73 13.95
C VAL A 467 4.88 -4.30 12.71
N GLN A 468 5.12 -3.71 11.55
CA GLN A 468 4.64 -4.21 10.26
C GLN A 468 5.78 -4.85 9.48
N MET A 469 5.59 -6.11 9.09
CA MET A 469 6.59 -6.91 8.41
C MET A 469 6.37 -6.88 6.91
N SER A 470 7.23 -6.15 6.20
CA SER A 470 7.25 -6.06 4.74
C SER A 470 7.74 -7.36 4.09
N PHE A 471 7.21 -7.67 2.90
CA PHE A 471 7.59 -8.80 2.05
C PHE A 471 7.66 -10.15 2.78
N VAL A 472 6.74 -10.40 3.71
CA VAL A 472 6.64 -11.70 4.39
C VAL A 472 6.10 -12.76 3.42
N ASN A 473 6.79 -13.90 3.31
CA ASN A 473 6.50 -14.91 2.29
C ASN A 473 6.24 -16.31 2.85
N SER A 474 6.60 -16.58 4.11
CA SER A 474 6.52 -17.91 4.71
C SER A 474 6.34 -17.88 6.23
N ALA A 475 5.90 -19.01 6.80
CA ALA A 475 5.86 -19.20 8.26
C ALA A 475 7.24 -19.03 8.91
N HIS A 476 8.31 -19.41 8.20
CA HIS A 476 9.67 -19.24 8.69
C HIS A 476 10.04 -17.77 8.86
N ASP A 477 9.63 -16.90 7.93
CA ASP A 477 9.83 -15.45 8.04
C ASP A 477 9.18 -14.89 9.30
N VAL A 478 7.95 -15.32 9.60
CA VAL A 478 7.24 -14.92 10.84
C VAL A 478 8.01 -15.38 12.08
N THR A 479 8.56 -16.60 12.06
CA THR A 479 9.39 -17.11 13.16
C THR A 479 10.68 -16.30 13.32
N LEU A 480 11.34 -15.90 12.23
CA LEU A 480 12.54 -15.05 12.29
C LEU A 480 12.25 -13.69 12.95
N LEU A 481 11.11 -13.08 12.63
CA LEU A 481 10.69 -11.84 13.29
C LEU A 481 10.39 -12.06 14.77
N ASP A 482 9.67 -13.14 15.11
CA ASP A 482 9.33 -13.46 16.50
C ASP A 482 10.61 -13.64 17.36
N GLU A 483 11.57 -14.42 16.87
CA GLU A 483 12.87 -14.59 17.54
C GLU A 483 13.63 -13.26 17.69
N ALA A 484 13.62 -12.43 16.65
CA ALA A 484 14.28 -11.13 16.68
C ALA A 484 13.63 -10.16 17.68
N LEU A 485 12.29 -10.19 17.78
CA LEU A 485 11.54 -9.41 18.75
C LEU A 485 11.79 -9.88 20.18
N SER A 486 11.82 -11.18 20.46
CA SER A 486 12.10 -11.69 21.80
C SER A 486 13.50 -11.31 22.28
N ARG A 487 14.50 -11.25 21.37
CA ARG A 487 15.86 -10.76 21.71
C ARG A 487 15.89 -9.31 22.20
N VAL A 488 14.97 -8.47 21.71
CA VAL A 488 14.83 -7.07 22.12
C VAL A 488 13.73 -6.85 23.17
N LYS A 489 13.20 -7.93 23.77
CA LYS A 489 12.08 -7.91 24.74
C LYS A 489 10.80 -7.28 24.19
N GLY A 490 10.58 -7.44 22.89
CA GLY A 490 9.43 -6.93 22.16
C GLY A 490 8.18 -7.82 22.23
N ASP A 491 8.04 -8.73 23.20
CA ASP A 491 6.95 -9.73 23.26
C ASP A 491 5.54 -9.11 23.40
N HIS A 492 5.46 -7.85 23.84
CA HIS A 492 4.22 -7.09 23.96
C HIS A 492 3.74 -6.46 22.65
N LEU A 493 4.62 -6.34 21.64
CA LEU A 493 4.31 -5.75 20.35
C LEU A 493 3.33 -6.61 19.56
N GLY A 494 2.37 -5.95 18.92
CA GLY A 494 1.61 -6.56 17.84
C GLY A 494 2.45 -6.74 16.58
N ILE A 495 2.11 -7.74 15.79
CA ILE A 495 2.71 -7.97 14.47
C ILE A 495 1.65 -7.82 13.38
N VAL A 496 2.02 -7.13 12.30
CA VAL A 496 1.20 -7.01 11.10
C VAL A 496 1.94 -7.63 9.93
N LEU A 497 1.38 -8.70 9.36
CA LEU A 497 1.92 -9.34 8.16
C LEU A 497 1.50 -8.55 6.92
N LYS A 498 2.45 -7.98 6.18
CA LYS A 498 2.14 -7.27 4.93
C LYS A 498 2.16 -8.23 3.76
N ILE A 499 1.00 -8.46 3.16
CA ILE A 499 0.86 -9.33 2.00
C ILE A 499 1.08 -8.49 0.74
N GLU A 500 2.30 -8.59 0.21
CA GLU A 500 2.80 -7.76 -0.89
C GLU A 500 3.18 -8.59 -2.12
N THR A 501 3.27 -9.91 -1.98
CA THR A 501 3.73 -10.85 -3.01
C THR A 501 2.72 -11.97 -3.22
N ARG A 502 2.81 -12.61 -4.39
CA ARG A 502 2.00 -13.81 -4.69
C ARG A 502 2.27 -14.94 -3.69
N ARG A 503 3.54 -15.18 -3.36
CA ARG A 503 3.95 -16.22 -2.42
C ARG A 503 3.48 -15.93 -0.99
N GLY A 504 3.51 -14.67 -0.56
CA GLY A 504 2.93 -14.25 0.72
C GLY A 504 1.43 -14.51 0.78
N PHE A 505 0.71 -14.27 -0.32
CA PHE A 505 -0.71 -14.63 -0.40
C PHE A 505 -0.94 -16.15 -0.33
N GLU A 506 -0.24 -16.94 -1.14
CA GLU A 506 -0.38 -18.41 -1.18
C GLU A 506 -0.07 -19.08 0.18
N ASN A 507 0.88 -18.53 0.93
CA ASN A 507 1.26 -19.02 2.26
C ASN A 507 0.51 -18.36 3.43
N LEU A 508 -0.40 -17.43 3.18
CA LEU A 508 -1.08 -16.64 4.22
C LEU A 508 -1.66 -17.49 5.35
N PRO A 509 -2.37 -18.62 5.11
CA PRO A 509 -2.91 -19.43 6.20
C PRO A 509 -1.83 -19.95 7.15
N SER A 510 -0.71 -20.44 6.61
CA SER A 510 0.41 -20.96 7.43
C SER A 510 1.09 -19.86 8.24
N MET A 511 1.23 -18.67 7.65
CA MET A 511 1.81 -17.50 8.31
C MET A 511 0.91 -16.99 9.43
N LEU A 512 -0.41 -16.95 9.22
CA LEU A 512 -1.37 -16.56 10.26
C LEU A 512 -1.29 -17.50 11.46
N LEU A 513 -1.31 -18.81 11.22
CA LEU A 513 -1.23 -19.81 12.29
C LEU A 513 0.08 -19.69 13.09
N THR A 514 1.18 -19.33 12.42
CA THR A 514 2.47 -19.07 13.09
C THR A 514 2.44 -17.75 13.86
N ALA A 515 1.84 -16.70 13.30
CA ALA A 515 1.71 -15.39 13.93
C ALA A 515 0.83 -15.43 15.19
N MET A 516 -0.18 -16.31 15.22
CA MET A 516 -1.10 -16.54 16.35
C MET A 516 -0.43 -17.10 17.61
N ARG A 517 0.88 -17.38 17.58
CA ARG A 517 1.68 -17.59 18.79
C ARG A 517 1.83 -16.31 19.63
N ARG A 518 1.55 -15.15 19.04
CA ARG A 518 1.58 -13.84 19.69
C ARG A 518 0.17 -13.34 20.00
N PRO A 519 0.00 -12.50 21.04
CA PRO A 519 -1.31 -12.04 21.49
C PRO A 519 -1.96 -10.97 20.59
N LYS A 520 -1.23 -10.39 19.64
CA LYS A 520 -1.72 -9.30 18.78
C LYS A 520 -1.25 -9.50 17.34
N VAL A 521 -2.17 -9.89 16.47
CA VAL A 521 -1.87 -10.24 15.07
C VAL A 521 -2.77 -9.44 14.14
N GLY A 522 -2.19 -8.92 13.05
CA GLY A 522 -2.93 -8.26 11.97
C GLY A 522 -2.38 -8.65 10.61
N VAL A 523 -3.16 -8.34 9.58
CA VAL A 523 -2.75 -8.48 8.18
C VAL A 523 -2.94 -7.15 7.47
N MET A 524 -1.98 -6.75 6.64
CA MET A 524 -2.12 -5.61 5.76
C MET A 524 -2.15 -6.10 4.30
N ILE A 525 -3.18 -5.68 3.56
CA ILE A 525 -3.24 -5.89 2.11
C ILE A 525 -2.47 -4.74 1.45
N ALA A 526 -1.20 -4.97 1.11
CA ALA A 526 -0.32 -3.96 0.51
C ALA A 526 -0.47 -3.96 -1.01
N ARG A 527 -1.60 -3.42 -1.49
CA ARG A 527 -2.06 -3.55 -2.88
C ARG A 527 -1.11 -2.98 -3.93
N GLY A 528 -0.28 -1.99 -3.58
CA GLY A 528 0.69 -1.39 -4.49
C GLY A 528 1.65 -2.41 -5.10
N ASP A 529 2.40 -3.12 -4.25
CA ASP A 529 3.33 -4.18 -4.68
C ASP A 529 2.56 -5.45 -5.07
N LEU A 530 1.50 -5.81 -4.34
CA LEU A 530 0.69 -7.02 -4.60
C LEU A 530 0.04 -7.02 -6.00
N ALA A 531 -0.40 -5.86 -6.49
CA ALA A 531 -0.98 -5.73 -7.82
C ALA A 531 0.04 -5.99 -8.94
N VAL A 532 1.29 -5.61 -8.72
CA VAL A 532 2.38 -5.88 -9.66
C VAL A 532 2.73 -7.37 -9.65
N GLU A 533 2.70 -7.99 -8.47
CA GLU A 533 3.07 -9.40 -8.28
C GLU A 533 2.01 -10.40 -8.77
N CYS A 534 0.74 -10.15 -8.47
CA CYS A 534 -0.38 -11.03 -8.87
C CYS A 534 -1.00 -10.66 -10.22
N GLY A 535 -0.66 -9.49 -10.76
CA GLY A 535 -1.33 -8.86 -11.89
C GLY A 535 -2.62 -8.13 -11.48
N TYR A 536 -2.90 -7.03 -12.18
CA TYR A 536 -4.06 -6.17 -11.89
C TYR A 536 -5.42 -6.89 -11.99
N GLU A 537 -5.54 -7.87 -12.89
CA GLU A 537 -6.78 -8.62 -13.10
C GLU A 537 -7.16 -9.48 -11.89
N ARG A 538 -6.15 -10.07 -11.23
CA ARG A 538 -6.34 -10.95 -10.07
C ARG A 538 -6.36 -10.22 -8.74
N LEU A 539 -5.97 -8.94 -8.70
CA LEU A 539 -5.94 -8.17 -7.45
C LEU A 539 -7.29 -8.17 -6.73
N ALA A 540 -8.38 -8.02 -7.47
CA ALA A 540 -9.73 -8.02 -6.89
C ALA A 540 -10.06 -9.37 -6.24
N GLU A 541 -9.74 -10.48 -6.89
CA GLU A 541 -9.90 -11.85 -6.36
C GLU A 541 -9.05 -12.05 -5.10
N VAL A 542 -7.74 -11.78 -5.19
CA VAL A 542 -6.77 -11.99 -4.10
C VAL A 542 -7.17 -11.20 -2.85
N GLN A 543 -7.59 -9.94 -3.01
CA GLN A 543 -8.05 -9.11 -1.89
C GLN A 543 -9.29 -9.70 -1.20
N GLU A 544 -10.26 -10.22 -1.95
CA GLU A 544 -11.44 -10.89 -1.39
C GLU A 544 -11.07 -12.15 -0.62
N GLU A 545 -10.12 -12.92 -1.12
CA GLU A 545 -9.65 -14.13 -0.46
C GLU A 545 -8.90 -13.81 0.84
N ILE A 546 -8.02 -12.80 0.85
CA ILE A 546 -7.34 -12.35 2.08
C ILE A 546 -8.35 -11.93 3.14
N LEU A 547 -9.35 -11.11 2.78
CA LEU A 547 -10.40 -10.70 3.72
C LEU A 547 -11.15 -11.91 4.30
N SER A 548 -11.46 -12.90 3.47
CA SER A 548 -12.20 -14.09 3.88
C SER A 548 -11.40 -14.98 4.83
N VAL A 549 -10.12 -15.20 4.51
CA VAL A 549 -9.19 -15.98 5.34
C VAL A 549 -8.96 -15.29 6.68
N CYS A 550 -8.75 -13.97 6.68
CA CYS A 550 -8.58 -13.19 7.91
C CYS A 550 -9.86 -13.13 8.75
N GLU A 551 -11.04 -13.04 8.14
CA GLU A 551 -12.33 -13.10 8.86
C GLU A 551 -12.53 -14.45 9.52
N ALA A 552 -12.17 -15.56 8.85
CA ALA A 552 -12.17 -16.89 9.45
C ALA A 552 -11.16 -17.05 10.58
N ALA A 553 -10.02 -16.37 10.47
CA ALA A 553 -8.98 -16.31 11.48
C ALA A 553 -9.29 -15.30 12.61
N HIS A 554 -10.39 -14.55 12.53
CA HIS A 554 -10.66 -13.39 13.39
C HIS A 554 -9.50 -12.39 13.50
N VAL A 555 -8.67 -12.29 12.47
CA VAL A 555 -7.50 -11.41 12.43
C VAL A 555 -7.90 -10.10 11.74
N PRO A 556 -7.67 -8.93 12.38
CA PRO A 556 -7.97 -7.63 11.78
C PRO A 556 -7.16 -7.38 10.51
N VAL A 557 -7.84 -6.84 9.49
CA VAL A 557 -7.23 -6.47 8.21
C VAL A 557 -7.07 -4.96 8.11
N ILE A 558 -5.90 -4.52 7.63
CA ILE A 558 -5.62 -3.15 7.21
C ILE A 558 -5.66 -3.11 5.68
N TRP A 559 -6.62 -2.36 5.15
CA TRP A 559 -6.73 -2.08 3.72
C TRP A 559 -5.78 -0.95 3.35
N ALA A 560 -4.71 -1.28 2.63
CA ALA A 560 -3.61 -0.34 2.43
C ALA A 560 -3.31 -0.02 0.97
N THR A 561 -2.59 1.09 0.82
CA THR A 561 -2.07 1.70 -0.42
C THR A 561 -3.14 2.19 -1.37
N GLN A 562 -2.90 3.34 -1.99
CA GLN A 562 -3.73 3.93 -3.06
C GLN A 562 -5.20 4.27 -2.73
N VAL A 563 -5.63 4.18 -1.47
CA VAL A 563 -6.94 4.68 -1.04
C VAL A 563 -6.90 6.21 -1.06
N LEU A 564 -7.75 6.84 -1.88
CA LEU A 564 -7.82 8.30 -2.04
C LEU A 564 -6.47 8.96 -2.35
N GLU A 565 -5.58 8.28 -3.08
CA GLU A 565 -4.23 8.76 -3.41
C GLU A 565 -4.23 10.11 -4.15
N ASN A 566 -5.03 10.26 -5.20
CA ASN A 566 -5.13 11.54 -5.92
C ASN A 566 -5.69 12.64 -5.04
N LEU A 567 -6.59 12.32 -4.11
CA LEU A 567 -7.07 13.32 -3.15
C LEU A 567 -5.94 13.74 -2.24
N ALA A 568 -5.23 12.80 -1.61
CA ALA A 568 -4.10 13.11 -0.73
C ALA A 568 -2.97 13.87 -1.45
N GLN A 569 -2.66 13.54 -2.71
CA GLN A 569 -1.57 14.14 -3.49
C GLN A 569 -1.95 15.43 -4.24
N LYS A 570 -3.16 15.52 -4.78
CA LYS A 570 -3.57 16.56 -5.73
C LYS A 570 -4.83 17.34 -5.31
N GLY A 571 -5.46 16.97 -4.19
CA GLY A 571 -6.65 17.64 -3.67
C GLY A 571 -7.96 17.27 -4.39
N MET A 572 -7.96 16.29 -5.31
CA MET A 572 -9.16 15.91 -6.05
C MET A 572 -9.25 14.38 -6.19
N PRO A 573 -10.31 13.72 -5.68
CA PRO A 573 -10.49 12.28 -5.85
C PRO A 573 -11.07 11.94 -7.23
N SER A 574 -10.73 10.77 -7.75
CA SER A 574 -11.46 10.14 -8.84
C SER A 574 -12.69 9.38 -8.33
N ARG A 575 -13.63 9.08 -9.22
CA ARG A 575 -14.81 8.26 -8.88
C ARG A 575 -14.41 6.84 -8.41
N ALA A 576 -13.38 6.27 -9.03
CA ALA A 576 -12.87 4.94 -8.67
C ALA A 576 -12.32 4.91 -7.24
N GLU A 577 -11.64 5.98 -6.79
CA GLU A 577 -11.11 6.06 -5.42
C GLU A 577 -12.21 6.18 -4.36
N ILE A 578 -13.35 6.81 -4.69
CA ILE A 578 -14.50 6.83 -3.79
C ILE A 578 -15.10 5.43 -3.67
N SER A 579 -15.27 4.71 -4.77
CA SER A 579 -15.72 3.32 -4.75
C SER A 579 -14.76 2.41 -3.98
N ASP A 580 -13.45 2.63 -4.14
CA ASP A 580 -12.43 1.90 -3.39
C ASP A 580 -12.51 2.16 -1.88
N ALA A 581 -12.66 3.43 -1.47
CA ALA A 581 -12.84 3.80 -0.06
C ALA A 581 -14.12 3.20 0.55
N VAL A 582 -15.19 3.06 -0.24
CA VAL A 582 -16.41 2.35 0.17
C VAL A 582 -16.14 0.86 0.36
N MET A 583 -15.43 0.22 -0.56
CA MET A 583 -15.06 -1.21 -0.43
C MET A 583 -14.12 -1.47 0.76
N ALA A 584 -13.23 -0.51 1.04
CA ALA A 584 -12.31 -0.56 2.18
C ALA A 584 -13.02 -0.58 3.54
N HIS A 585 -14.30 -0.18 3.63
CA HIS A 585 -15.13 -0.31 4.85
C HIS A 585 -15.23 -1.76 5.36
N ARG A 586 -14.94 -2.75 4.51
CA ARG A 586 -14.96 -4.17 4.86
C ARG A 586 -13.74 -4.61 5.68
N ALA A 587 -12.73 -3.77 5.82
CA ALA A 587 -11.56 -4.01 6.65
C ALA A 587 -11.72 -3.36 8.03
N GLU A 588 -10.91 -3.79 9.00
CA GLU A 588 -10.90 -3.22 10.36
C GLU A 588 -10.21 -1.86 10.41
N CYS A 589 -9.35 -1.60 9.43
CA CYS A 589 -8.61 -0.36 9.30
C CYS A 589 -8.37 -0.03 7.82
N VAL A 590 -8.37 1.27 7.51
CA VAL A 590 -8.03 1.78 6.17
C VAL A 590 -6.82 2.70 6.29
N MET A 591 -5.81 2.48 5.45
CA MET A 591 -4.57 3.26 5.47
C MET A 591 -4.57 4.35 4.39
N LEU A 592 -4.25 5.58 4.79
CA LEU A 592 -3.92 6.69 3.90
C LEU A 592 -2.39 6.91 3.83
N ASN A 593 -1.91 7.16 2.63
CA ASN A 593 -0.54 7.61 2.39
C ASN A 593 -0.38 9.10 2.71
N LYS A 594 0.88 9.54 2.90
CA LYS A 594 1.23 10.95 3.10
C LYS A 594 0.99 11.77 1.82
N GLY A 595 0.56 13.02 1.98
CA GLY A 595 0.39 13.97 0.87
C GLY A 595 -0.07 15.35 1.37
N PRO A 596 0.09 16.42 0.57
CA PRO A 596 -0.24 17.79 0.96
C PRO A 596 -1.71 18.00 1.36
N HIS A 597 -2.62 17.14 0.89
CA HIS A 597 -4.05 17.19 1.18
C HIS A 597 -4.51 16.01 2.05
N VAL A 598 -3.60 15.39 2.82
CA VAL A 598 -3.93 14.20 3.63
C VAL A 598 -5.02 14.45 4.68
N ILE A 599 -5.08 15.65 5.26
CA ILE A 599 -6.13 16.03 6.24
C ILE A 599 -7.52 16.05 5.56
N GLU A 600 -7.60 16.56 4.33
CA GLU A 600 -8.83 16.54 3.54
C GLU A 600 -9.22 15.11 3.15
N ALA A 601 -8.25 14.30 2.70
CA ALA A 601 -8.46 12.90 2.39
C ALA A 601 -8.98 12.11 3.60
N LEU A 602 -8.42 12.37 4.78
CA LEU A 602 -8.86 11.80 6.05
C LEU A 602 -10.31 12.18 6.38
N GLY A 603 -10.67 13.44 6.24
CA GLY A 603 -12.04 13.91 6.47
C GLY A 603 -13.06 13.29 5.50
N VAL A 604 -12.69 13.15 4.22
CA VAL A 604 -13.53 12.48 3.22
C VAL A 604 -13.69 11.00 3.55
N LEU A 605 -12.60 10.30 3.87
CA LEU A 605 -12.63 8.88 4.26
C LEU A 605 -13.49 8.67 5.51
N ASP A 606 -13.29 9.46 6.56
CA ASP A 606 -14.08 9.40 7.79
C ASP A 606 -15.58 9.58 7.51
N SER A 607 -15.96 10.54 6.64
CA SER A 607 -17.35 10.73 6.23
C SER A 607 -17.93 9.53 5.48
N ILE A 608 -17.16 8.93 4.56
CA ILE A 608 -17.57 7.73 3.82
C ILE A 608 -17.80 6.57 4.78
N LEU A 609 -16.84 6.29 5.66
CA LEU A 609 -16.92 5.18 6.61
C LEU A 609 -18.12 5.32 7.56
N LYS A 610 -18.34 6.50 8.14
CA LYS A 610 -19.51 6.79 8.99
C LYS A 610 -20.84 6.56 8.26
N ARG A 611 -20.90 6.94 6.98
CA ARG A 611 -22.12 6.74 6.17
C ARG A 611 -22.34 5.27 5.85
N MET A 612 -21.28 4.51 5.58
CA MET A 612 -21.33 3.10 5.20
C MET A 612 -21.66 2.17 6.38
N GLU A 613 -21.37 2.58 7.61
CA GLU A 613 -21.63 1.82 8.83
C GLU A 613 -23.06 1.29 8.95
N GLN A 614 -24.06 2.02 8.44
CA GLN A 614 -25.47 1.62 8.50
C GLN A 614 -25.93 0.75 7.32
N HIS A 615 -25.12 0.59 6.28
CA HIS A 615 -25.50 -0.16 5.06
C HIS A 615 -24.81 -1.49 4.94
N GLN A 616 -23.63 -1.63 5.55
CA GLN A 616 -22.81 -2.80 5.36
C GLN A 616 -22.02 -3.11 6.62
N THR A 617 -21.86 -4.39 6.91
CA THR A 617 -20.90 -4.90 7.90
C THR A 617 -20.18 -6.07 7.25
N LYS A 618 -18.87 -5.94 7.00
CA LYS A 618 -18.11 -6.94 6.22
C LYS A 618 -18.81 -7.23 4.88
N LYS A 619 -19.12 -8.50 4.59
CA LYS A 619 -19.87 -8.90 3.40
C LYS A 619 -21.39 -8.81 3.56
N ARG A 620 -21.90 -8.48 4.76
CA ARG A 620 -23.33 -8.46 5.06
C ARG A 620 -23.88 -7.08 4.70
N ALA A 621 -24.73 -7.02 3.68
CA ALA A 621 -25.55 -5.84 3.43
C ALA A 621 -26.66 -5.77 4.48
N LEU A 622 -26.80 -4.60 5.10
CA LEU A 622 -27.88 -4.29 6.03
C LEU A 622 -28.83 -3.32 5.34
N LEU A 623 -30.12 -3.62 5.38
CA LEU A 623 -31.13 -2.78 4.75
C LEU A 623 -31.54 -1.66 5.72
N ARG A 624 -30.87 -0.50 5.61
CA ARG A 624 -31.36 0.70 6.29
C ARG A 624 -32.67 1.18 5.67
N ALA A 625 -33.51 1.85 6.46
CA ALA A 625 -34.73 2.46 5.95
C ALA A 625 -34.44 3.42 4.78
N LEU A 626 -35.10 3.22 3.64
CA LEU A 626 -34.97 4.08 2.48
C LEU A 626 -35.79 5.36 2.68
N ARG A 627 -35.11 6.51 2.79
CA ARG A 627 -35.80 7.82 2.84
C ARG A 627 -36.72 8.04 1.64
N LEU A 628 -36.34 7.51 0.46
CA LEU A 628 -37.17 7.62 -0.75
C LEU A 628 -38.50 6.86 -0.61
N ALA A 629 -38.54 5.78 0.18
CA ALA A 629 -39.77 5.05 0.49
C ALA A 629 -40.65 5.76 1.53
N GLN A 630 -40.13 6.78 2.23
CA GLN A 630 -40.89 7.59 3.19
C GLN A 630 -41.63 8.76 2.53
N ASN A 631 -41.21 9.17 1.33
CA ASN A 631 -41.81 10.29 0.58
C ASN A 631 -43.04 9.87 -0.27
N GLY A 632 -43.51 8.64 -0.13
CA GLY A 632 -44.70 8.11 -0.81
C GLY A 632 -45.98 8.21 0.02
N ARG A 633 -46.25 9.38 0.60
CA ARG A 633 -47.57 9.71 1.19
C ARG A 633 -48.16 10.92 0.51
#